data_AF-A0A8T4CI83-F1
#
_entry.id   AF-A0A8T4CI83-F1
#
_cell.length_a   1.000
_cell.length_b   1.000
_cell.length_c   1.000
_cell.angle_alpha   90.00
_cell.angle_beta   90.00
_cell.angle_gamma   90.00
#
_symmetry.space_group_name_H-M   'P 1'
#
loop_
_entity.id
_entity.type
_entity.pdbx_description
1 polymer ?
#
loop_
_entity_poly.entity_id
_entity_poly.type
_entity_poly.pdbx_seq_one_letter_code
_entity_poly.pdbx_strand_id
1 'polypeptide(L)'
;MRKKGIAIWLFSTLTFISLIHLIDAAAAVLFNNQIQLLQLYPFISQQLQQIPTYTYLYISGASTAILWAVTCLIAFDNPVETFLNKVLSDAKTQTVTEAQVLESKSELFDLMYETVESDSETLAQVKDLMRNMRAEVKDIQPMKETMEKTRIELISLRKQMKMLEEKMLFTIICPACGKLLRPDFKLCPYCGEG
;
A
#
# COMPACT_ATOMS: atom_id res chain seq x y z
N MET A 1 34.07 -31.14 0.09
CA MET A 1 34.90 -30.37 -0.87
C MET A 1 36.22 -31.08 -1.24
N ARG A 2 37.16 -31.32 -0.31
CA ARG A 2 38.50 -31.88 -0.63
C ARG A 2 38.50 -33.22 -1.39
N LYS A 3 37.66 -34.18 -0.99
CA LYS A 3 37.55 -35.50 -1.66
C LYS A 3 36.99 -35.41 -3.09
N LYS A 4 35.99 -34.55 -3.32
CA LYS A 4 35.42 -34.30 -4.66
C LYS A 4 36.45 -33.63 -5.58
N GLY A 5 37.20 -32.64 -5.07
CA GLY A 5 38.27 -31.98 -5.84
C GLY A 5 39.38 -32.94 -6.26
N ILE A 6 39.81 -33.85 -5.38
CA ILE A 6 40.81 -34.88 -5.71
C ILE A 6 40.27 -35.85 -6.77
N ALA A 7 39.00 -36.27 -6.65
CA ALA A 7 38.38 -37.15 -7.63
C ALA A 7 38.27 -36.48 -9.01
N ILE A 8 37.79 -35.23 -9.08
CA ILE A 8 37.71 -34.48 -10.34
C ILE A 8 39.10 -34.32 -10.96
N TRP A 9 40.12 -33.98 -10.17
CA TRP A 9 41.48 -33.87 -10.67
C TRP A 9 42.01 -35.20 -11.22
N LEU A 10 41.78 -36.31 -10.52
CA LEU A 10 42.21 -37.64 -10.96
C LEU A 10 41.49 -38.10 -12.23
N PHE A 11 40.16 -37.98 -12.28
CA PHE A 11 39.40 -38.40 -13.46
C PHE A 11 39.61 -37.46 -14.65
N SER A 12 39.78 -36.16 -14.44
CA SER A 12 40.10 -35.20 -15.51
C SER A 12 41.48 -35.45 -16.11
N THR A 13 42.49 -35.77 -15.28
CA THR A 13 43.83 -36.10 -15.78
C THR A 13 43.82 -37.43 -16.53
N LEU A 14 43.08 -38.43 -16.05
CA LEU A 14 42.93 -39.71 -16.72
C LEU A 14 42.17 -39.58 -18.06
N THR A 15 41.14 -38.72 -18.10
CA THR A 15 40.39 -38.39 -19.33
C THR A 15 41.31 -37.73 -20.35
N PHE A 16 42.17 -36.80 -19.91
CA PHE A 16 43.13 -36.13 -20.79
C PHE A 16 44.14 -37.12 -21.38
N ILE A 17 44.69 -38.03 -20.57
CA ILE A 17 45.60 -39.09 -21.05
C ILE A 17 44.88 -39.99 -22.06
N SER A 18 43.66 -40.43 -21.75
CA SER A 18 42.84 -41.25 -22.66
C SER A 18 42.53 -40.54 -23.98
N LEU A 19 42.29 -39.23 -23.93
CA LEU A 19 42.08 -38.41 -25.12
C LEU A 19 43.33 -38.32 -26.01
N ILE A 20 44.53 -38.24 -25.43
CA ILE A 20 45.79 -38.29 -26.20
C ILE A 20 45.90 -39.64 -26.94
N HIS A 21 45.59 -40.75 -26.27
CA HIS A 21 45.55 -42.08 -26.91
C HIS A 21 44.50 -42.15 -28.03
N LEU A 22 43.34 -41.52 -27.84
CA LEU A 22 42.29 -41.44 -28.86
C LEU A 22 42.73 -40.63 -30.08
N ILE A 23 43.43 -39.50 -29.87
CA ILE A 23 43.95 -38.66 -30.94
C ILE A 23 45.03 -39.42 -31.75
N ASP A 24 45.95 -40.11 -31.08
CA ASP A 24 46.97 -40.93 -31.76
C ASP A 24 46.32 -42.07 -32.56
N ALA A 25 45.32 -42.75 -31.98
CA ALA A 25 44.57 -43.79 -32.67
C ALA A 25 43.83 -43.25 -33.92
N ALA A 26 43.18 -42.08 -33.79
CA ALA A 26 42.49 -41.44 -34.89
C ALA A 26 43.46 -41.01 -36.00
N ALA A 27 44.61 -40.44 -35.64
CA ALA A 27 45.66 -40.08 -36.58
C ALA A 27 46.23 -41.32 -37.30
N ALA A 28 46.48 -42.41 -36.57
CA ALA A 28 46.95 -43.67 -37.15
C ALA A 28 45.96 -44.23 -38.19
N VAL A 29 44.66 -44.18 -37.93
CA VAL A 29 43.62 -44.60 -38.89
C VAL A 29 43.53 -43.66 -40.09
N LEU A 30 43.56 -42.34 -39.87
CA LEU A 30 43.40 -41.33 -40.94
C LEU A 30 44.59 -41.28 -41.89
N PHE A 31 45.82 -41.42 -41.38
CA PHE A 31 47.05 -41.34 -42.16
C PHE A 31 47.62 -42.72 -42.51
N ASN A 32 46.91 -43.80 -42.19
CA ASN A 32 47.35 -45.18 -42.36
C ASN A 32 48.77 -45.43 -41.78
N ASN A 33 49.01 -44.85 -40.59
CA ASN A 33 50.29 -44.92 -39.90
C ASN A 33 50.22 -45.87 -38.70
N GLN A 34 51.38 -46.23 -38.14
CA GLN A 34 51.44 -47.02 -36.90
C GLN A 34 51.19 -46.14 -35.68
N ILE A 35 50.62 -46.74 -34.62
CA ILE A 35 50.37 -46.07 -33.35
C ILE A 35 51.73 -45.79 -32.66
N GLN A 36 52.09 -44.52 -32.54
CA GLN A 36 53.39 -44.11 -32.02
C GLN A 36 53.43 -44.16 -30.50
N LEU A 37 52.30 -43.85 -29.85
CA LEU A 37 52.24 -43.70 -28.41
C LEU A 37 52.48 -45.04 -27.68
N LEU A 38 52.12 -46.16 -28.31
CA LEU A 38 52.39 -47.51 -27.79
C LEU A 38 53.89 -47.86 -27.77
N GLN A 39 54.70 -47.22 -28.61
CA GLN A 39 56.16 -47.45 -28.67
C GLN A 39 56.90 -46.82 -27.48
N LEU A 40 56.30 -45.82 -26.82
CA LEU A 40 56.87 -45.16 -25.64
C LEU A 40 56.82 -46.02 -24.36
N TYR A 41 56.15 -47.18 -24.38
CA TYR A 41 56.01 -48.06 -23.22
C TYR A 41 56.89 -49.32 -23.34
N PRO A 42 58.21 -49.24 -23.06
CA PRO A 42 59.17 -50.30 -23.41
C PRO A 42 58.91 -51.66 -22.73
N PHE A 43 58.22 -51.68 -21.58
CA PHE A 43 57.96 -52.92 -20.84
C PHE A 43 56.71 -53.69 -21.30
N ILE A 44 55.76 -53.02 -21.97
CA ILE A 44 54.46 -53.61 -22.37
C ILE A 44 54.23 -53.46 -23.88
N SER A 45 55.15 -52.78 -24.59
CA SER A 45 55.07 -52.50 -26.03
C SER A 45 54.85 -53.75 -26.87
N GLN A 46 55.53 -54.86 -26.55
CA GLN A 46 55.45 -56.09 -27.35
C GLN A 46 54.06 -56.73 -27.34
N GLN A 47 53.30 -56.61 -26.24
CA GLN A 47 51.91 -57.09 -26.15
C GLN A 47 50.93 -56.08 -26.72
N LEU A 48 51.17 -54.79 -26.48
CA LEU A 48 50.29 -53.70 -26.93
C LEU A 48 50.34 -53.47 -28.45
N GLN A 49 51.49 -53.71 -29.09
CA GLN A 49 51.66 -53.59 -30.55
C GLN A 49 50.90 -54.67 -31.33
N GLN A 50 50.45 -55.75 -30.67
CA GLN A 50 49.62 -56.78 -31.30
C GLN A 50 48.15 -56.35 -31.45
N ILE A 51 47.74 -55.24 -30.83
CA ILE A 51 46.37 -54.75 -30.88
C ILE A 51 46.12 -54.06 -32.23
N PRO A 52 45.09 -54.48 -32.99
CA PRO A 52 44.72 -53.81 -34.23
C PRO A 52 44.36 -52.34 -34.01
N THR A 53 44.73 -51.46 -34.95
CA THR A 53 44.51 -50.01 -34.85
C THR A 53 43.04 -49.65 -34.59
N TYR A 54 42.09 -50.33 -35.25
CA TYR A 54 40.66 -50.12 -35.03
C TYR A 54 40.21 -50.50 -33.62
N THR A 55 40.70 -51.62 -33.09
CA THR A 55 40.40 -52.05 -31.72
C THR A 55 40.93 -51.05 -30.71
N TYR A 56 42.14 -50.54 -30.93
CA TYR A 56 42.74 -49.50 -30.12
C TYR A 56 41.94 -48.18 -30.14
N LEU A 57 41.42 -47.79 -31.30
CA LEU A 57 40.53 -46.64 -31.45
C LEU A 57 39.23 -46.80 -30.63
N TYR A 58 38.58 -47.96 -30.69
CA TYR A 58 37.36 -48.19 -29.93
C TYR A 58 37.61 -48.20 -28.42
N ILE A 59 38.71 -48.81 -27.96
CA ILE A 59 39.05 -48.88 -26.53
C ILE A 59 39.40 -47.49 -25.99
N SER A 60 40.22 -46.72 -26.72
CA SER A 60 40.57 -45.34 -26.34
C SER A 60 39.35 -44.42 -26.37
N GLY A 61 38.46 -44.57 -27.36
CA GLY A 61 37.21 -43.82 -27.46
C GLY A 61 36.25 -44.13 -26.31
N ALA A 62 36.02 -45.41 -26.03
CA ALA A 62 35.14 -45.85 -24.94
C ALA A 62 35.69 -45.40 -23.57
N SER A 63 37.00 -45.56 -23.33
CA SER A 63 37.62 -45.10 -22.07
C SER A 63 37.54 -43.58 -21.91
N THR A 64 37.77 -42.80 -22.98
CA THR A 64 37.61 -41.34 -22.94
C THR A 64 36.17 -40.96 -22.59
N ALA A 65 35.19 -41.57 -23.25
CA ALA A 65 33.77 -41.28 -23.02
C ALA A 65 33.34 -41.63 -21.58
N ILE A 66 33.74 -42.79 -21.06
CA ILE A 66 33.40 -43.22 -19.70
C ILE A 66 34.05 -42.31 -18.66
N LEU A 67 35.35 -42.02 -18.79
CA LEU A 67 36.07 -41.17 -17.83
C LEU A 67 35.54 -39.74 -17.84
N TRP A 68 35.22 -39.22 -19.03
CA TRP A 68 34.58 -37.92 -19.18
C TRP A 68 33.19 -37.89 -18.52
N ALA A 69 32.35 -38.89 -18.78
CA ALA A 69 31.02 -39.01 -18.17
C ALA A 69 31.09 -39.07 -16.64
N VAL A 70 32.00 -39.88 -16.08
CA VAL A 70 32.23 -39.96 -14.64
C VAL A 70 32.70 -38.61 -14.07
N THR A 71 33.60 -37.91 -14.77
CA THR A 71 34.05 -36.58 -14.37
C THR A 71 32.90 -35.59 -14.33
N CYS A 72 32.04 -35.58 -15.36
CA CYS A 72 30.85 -34.74 -15.42
C CYS A 72 29.87 -35.05 -14.29
N LEU A 73 29.57 -36.33 -14.04
CA LEU A 73 28.70 -36.73 -12.93
C LEU A 73 29.23 -36.18 -11.60
N ILE A 74 30.50 -36.41 -11.28
CA ILE A 74 31.09 -35.95 -10.01
C ILE A 74 31.13 -34.41 -9.91
N ALA A 75 31.38 -33.72 -11.03
CA ALA A 75 31.46 -32.26 -11.08
C ALA A 75 30.08 -31.59 -10.95
N PHE A 76 29.04 -32.15 -11.58
CA PHE A 76 27.72 -31.53 -11.68
C PHE A 76 26.69 -31.99 -10.64
N ASP A 77 26.93 -33.11 -9.96
CA ASP A 77 26.07 -33.66 -8.92
C ASP A 77 25.79 -32.66 -7.77
N ASN A 78 26.75 -31.79 -7.43
CA ASN A 78 26.59 -30.80 -6.34
C ASN A 78 26.01 -29.43 -6.76
N PRO A 79 26.45 -28.78 -7.85
CA PRO A 79 25.99 -27.44 -8.20
C PRO A 79 24.54 -27.39 -8.69
N VAL A 80 24.06 -28.43 -9.37
CA VAL A 80 22.69 -28.48 -9.89
C VAL A 80 21.68 -28.65 -8.76
N GLU A 81 21.94 -29.56 -7.82
CA GLU A 81 21.11 -29.75 -6.63
C GLU A 81 21.07 -28.48 -5.77
N THR A 82 22.22 -27.82 -5.58
CA THR A 82 22.30 -26.56 -4.84
C THR A 82 21.51 -25.45 -5.52
N PHE A 83 21.59 -25.35 -6.85
CA PHE A 83 20.83 -24.38 -7.63
C PHE A 83 19.33 -24.64 -7.57
N LEU A 84 18.88 -25.89 -7.76
CA LEU A 84 17.48 -26.30 -7.65
C LEU A 84 16.92 -25.98 -6.26
N ASN A 85 17.64 -26.37 -5.21
CA ASN A 85 17.22 -26.09 -3.83
C ASN A 85 17.12 -24.58 -3.56
N LYS A 86 18.04 -23.78 -4.11
CA LYS A 86 17.98 -22.33 -4.01
C LYS A 86 16.78 -21.74 -4.76
N VAL A 87 16.53 -22.19 -5.99
CA VAL A 87 15.38 -21.72 -6.77
C VAL A 87 14.06 -22.09 -6.09
N LEU A 88 13.96 -23.31 -5.55
CA LEU A 88 12.81 -23.78 -4.77
C LEU A 88 12.62 -22.98 -3.48
N SER A 89 13.71 -22.66 -2.77
CA SER A 89 13.62 -21.83 -1.57
C SER A 89 13.21 -20.41 -1.89
N ASP A 90 13.78 -19.81 -2.94
CA ASP A 90 13.48 -18.43 -3.36
C ASP A 90 12.00 -18.32 -3.78
N ALA A 91 11.49 -19.29 -4.55
CA ALA A 91 10.08 -19.37 -4.92
C ALA A 91 9.16 -19.50 -3.71
N LYS A 92 9.49 -20.36 -2.74
CA LYS A 92 8.73 -20.51 -1.49
C LYS A 92 8.71 -19.21 -0.68
N THR A 93 9.84 -18.52 -0.60
CA THR A 93 9.96 -17.27 0.14
C THR A 93 9.11 -16.17 -0.50
N GLN A 94 9.11 -16.10 -1.84
CA GLN A 94 8.29 -15.15 -2.59
C GLN A 94 6.78 -15.38 -2.35
N THR A 95 6.31 -16.63 -2.38
CA THR A 95 4.89 -16.93 -2.08
C THR A 95 4.50 -16.56 -0.65
N VAL A 96 5.40 -16.70 0.32
CA VAL A 96 5.13 -16.30 1.72
C VAL A 96 5.03 -14.79 1.85
N THR A 97 5.93 -14.04 1.20
CA THR A 97 5.87 -12.57 1.21
C THR A 97 4.63 -12.04 0.50
N GLU A 98 4.22 -12.66 -0.61
CA GLU A 98 2.99 -12.28 -1.32
C GLU A 98 1.74 -12.55 -0.46
N ALA A 99 1.70 -13.68 0.24
CA ALA A 99 0.62 -14.00 1.17
C ALA A 99 0.56 -13.00 2.35
N GLN A 100 1.71 -12.66 2.95
CA GLN A 100 1.78 -11.70 4.05
C GLN A 100 1.37 -10.28 3.61
N VAL A 101 1.74 -9.86 2.41
CA VAL A 101 1.31 -8.57 1.83
C VAL A 101 -0.19 -8.57 1.55
N LEU A 102 -0.75 -9.69 1.08
CA LEU A 102 -2.17 -9.82 0.85
C LEU A 102 -2.97 -9.74 2.16
N GLU A 103 -2.49 -10.41 3.20
CA GLU A 103 -3.08 -10.37 4.55
C GLU A 103 -3.06 -8.94 5.12
N SER A 104 -1.91 -8.25 5.05
CA SER A 104 -1.81 -6.85 5.47
C SER A 104 -2.73 -5.91 4.68
N LYS A 105 -2.93 -6.15 3.38
CA LYS A 105 -3.91 -5.39 2.58
C LYS A 105 -5.34 -5.70 3.02
N SER A 106 -5.64 -6.96 3.36
CA SER A 106 -6.96 -7.35 3.87
C SER A 106 -7.27 -6.63 5.19
N GLU A 107 -6.35 -6.64 6.14
CA GLU A 107 -6.50 -5.94 7.43
C GLU A 107 -6.76 -4.43 7.23
N LEU A 108 -6.08 -3.81 6.26
CA LEU A 108 -6.29 -2.41 5.93
C LEU A 108 -7.69 -2.15 5.34
N PHE A 109 -8.22 -3.06 4.54
CA PHE A 109 -9.60 -2.97 4.04
C PHE A 109 -10.63 -3.13 5.17
N ASP A 110 -10.38 -4.00 6.14
CA ASP A 110 -11.26 -4.17 7.31
C ASP A 110 -11.30 -2.89 8.15
N LEU A 111 -10.14 -2.25 8.40
CA LEU A 111 -10.04 -0.95 9.07
C LEU A 111 -10.76 0.16 8.30
N MET A 112 -10.63 0.18 6.97
CA MET A 112 -11.36 1.14 6.13
C MET A 112 -12.87 0.92 6.22
N TYR A 113 -13.32 -0.34 6.21
CA TYR A 113 -14.73 -0.67 6.32
C TYR A 113 -15.31 -0.21 7.66
N GLU A 114 -14.62 -0.49 8.77
CA GLU A 114 -15.03 -0.05 10.11
C GLU A 114 -15.10 1.49 10.21
N THR A 115 -14.12 2.19 9.63
CA THR A 115 -14.12 3.66 9.59
C THR A 115 -15.31 4.22 8.81
N VAL A 116 -15.60 3.65 7.64
CA VAL A 116 -16.74 4.08 6.81
C VAL A 116 -18.08 3.82 7.52
N GLU A 117 -18.22 2.68 8.19
CA GLU A 117 -19.43 2.36 8.95
C GLU A 117 -19.67 3.38 10.07
N SER A 118 -18.63 3.66 10.86
CA SER A 118 -18.65 4.68 11.93
C SER A 118 -19.00 6.08 11.40
N ASP A 119 -18.39 6.48 10.28
CA ASP A 119 -18.71 7.75 9.61
C ASP A 119 -20.17 7.78 9.12
N SER A 120 -20.71 6.63 8.67
CA SER A 120 -22.11 6.52 8.27
C SER A 120 -23.06 6.72 9.45
N GLU A 121 -22.74 6.12 10.61
CA GLU A 121 -23.53 6.25 11.83
C GLU A 121 -23.53 7.69 12.35
N THR A 122 -22.36 8.34 12.38
CA THR A 122 -22.25 9.74 12.80
C THR A 122 -23.01 10.66 11.84
N LEU A 123 -22.93 10.43 10.53
CA LEU A 123 -23.71 11.17 9.54
C LEU A 123 -25.22 11.00 9.76
N ALA A 124 -25.68 9.79 10.09
CA ALA A 124 -27.08 9.53 10.40
C ALA A 124 -27.54 10.33 11.64
N GLN A 125 -26.73 10.34 12.70
CA GLN A 125 -27.01 11.15 13.90
C GLN A 125 -27.06 12.65 13.60
N VAL A 126 -26.09 13.17 12.83
CA VAL A 126 -26.06 14.58 12.41
C VAL A 126 -27.29 14.92 11.57
N LYS A 127 -27.73 14.02 10.69
CA LYS A 127 -28.93 14.20 9.88
C LYS A 127 -30.20 14.28 10.74
N ASP A 128 -30.31 13.46 11.77
CA ASP A 128 -31.45 13.51 12.70
C ASP A 128 -31.43 14.78 13.56
N LEU A 129 -30.26 15.20 14.04
CA LEU A 129 -30.10 16.49 14.72
C LEU A 129 -30.56 17.66 13.83
N MET A 130 -30.16 17.66 12.55
CA MET A 130 -30.59 18.69 11.59
C MET A 130 -32.11 18.67 11.35
N ARG A 131 -32.75 17.49 11.34
CA ARG A 131 -34.21 17.38 11.23
C ARG A 131 -34.92 17.99 12.44
N ASN A 132 -34.41 17.71 13.64
CA ASN A 132 -34.95 18.25 14.88
C ASN A 132 -34.78 19.78 14.95
N MET A 133 -33.56 20.29 14.69
CA MET A 133 -33.34 21.74 14.62
C MET A 133 -34.23 22.42 13.57
N ARG A 134 -34.44 21.78 12.42
CA ARG A 134 -35.35 22.32 11.39
C ARG A 134 -36.80 22.39 11.88
N ALA A 135 -37.25 21.41 12.68
CA ALA A 135 -38.58 21.44 13.27
C ALA A 135 -38.69 22.58 14.29
N GLU A 136 -37.72 22.69 15.21
CA GLU A 136 -37.70 23.77 16.22
C GLU A 136 -37.64 25.17 15.58
N VAL A 137 -36.84 25.34 14.51
CA VAL A 137 -36.78 26.61 13.76
C VAL A 137 -38.13 26.95 13.11
N LYS A 138 -38.86 25.95 12.60
CA LYS A 138 -40.21 26.17 12.05
C LYS A 138 -41.19 26.64 13.13
N ASP A 139 -41.05 26.16 14.36
CA ASP A 139 -41.91 26.55 15.48
C ASP A 139 -41.62 27.97 15.99
N ILE A 140 -40.39 28.48 15.78
CA ILE A 140 -40.02 29.87 16.11
C ILE A 140 -40.53 30.88 15.07
N GLN A 141 -40.77 30.44 13.82
CA GLN A 141 -41.29 31.27 12.72
C GLN A 141 -42.57 32.08 13.09
N PRO A 142 -43.65 31.48 13.65
CA PRO A 142 -44.85 32.23 14.05
C PRO A 142 -44.58 33.18 15.23
N MET A 143 -43.59 32.89 16.06
CA MET A 143 -43.19 33.78 17.16
C MET A 143 -42.57 35.07 16.64
N LYS A 144 -41.81 34.99 15.53
CA LYS A 144 -41.29 36.17 14.83
C LYS A 144 -42.42 37.03 14.24
N GLU A 145 -43.43 36.41 13.64
CA GLU A 145 -44.59 37.13 13.08
C GLU A 145 -45.43 37.80 14.17
N THR A 146 -45.69 37.10 15.27
CA THR A 146 -46.41 37.67 16.43
C THR A 146 -45.62 38.80 17.11
N MET A 147 -44.29 38.67 17.21
CA MET A 147 -43.44 39.74 17.73
C MET A 147 -43.50 41.00 16.85
N GLU A 148 -43.49 40.85 15.53
CA GLU A 148 -43.61 41.98 14.60
C GLU A 148 -44.99 42.64 14.68
N LYS A 149 -46.06 41.84 14.80
CA LYS A 149 -47.41 42.36 15.02
C LYS A 149 -47.51 43.16 16.33
N THR A 150 -46.99 42.60 17.42
CA THR A 150 -46.97 43.27 18.73
C THR A 150 -46.15 44.57 18.68
N ARG A 151 -45.03 44.57 17.93
CA ARG A 151 -44.22 45.77 17.70
C ARG A 151 -45.01 46.87 17.00
N ILE A 152 -45.78 46.53 15.97
CA ILE A 152 -46.65 47.49 15.26
C ILE A 152 -47.72 48.06 16.20
N GLU A 153 -48.36 47.20 17.00
CA GLU A 153 -49.37 47.62 17.98
C GLU A 153 -48.77 48.56 19.04
N LEU A 154 -47.58 48.26 19.56
CA LEU A 154 -46.85 49.13 20.48
C LEU A 154 -46.53 50.50 19.86
N ILE A 155 -46.12 50.55 18.60
CA ILE A 155 -45.88 51.81 17.89
C ILE A 155 -47.18 52.62 17.78
N SER A 156 -48.31 51.95 17.51
CA SER A 156 -49.63 52.59 17.43
C SER A 156 -50.06 53.16 18.78
N LEU A 157 -50.00 52.34 19.85
CA LEU A 157 -50.28 52.74 21.23
C LEU A 157 -49.41 53.92 21.66
N ARG A 158 -48.12 53.90 21.35
CA ARG A 158 -47.20 55.01 21.65
C ARG A 158 -47.62 56.31 20.98
N LYS A 159 -48.11 56.26 19.73
CA LYS A 159 -48.67 57.44 19.06
C LYS A 159 -49.92 57.94 19.76
N GLN A 160 -50.83 57.03 20.15
CA GLN A 160 -52.05 57.40 20.88
C GLN A 160 -51.73 58.04 22.23
N MET A 161 -50.76 57.50 22.98
CA MET A 161 -50.31 58.10 24.25
C MET A 161 -49.74 59.49 24.05
N LYS A 162 -48.88 59.71 23.04
CA LYS A 162 -48.37 61.06 22.73
C LYS A 162 -49.50 62.04 22.39
N MET A 163 -50.49 61.62 21.61
CA MET A 163 -51.65 62.46 21.31
C MET A 163 -52.48 62.78 22.55
N LEU A 164 -52.61 61.83 23.48
CA LEU A 164 -53.34 62.04 24.74
C LEU A 164 -52.56 62.95 25.70
N GLU A 165 -51.24 62.75 25.79
CA GLU A 165 -50.33 63.59 26.55
C GLU A 165 -50.33 65.03 26.03
N GLU A 166 -50.27 65.24 24.71
CA GLU A 166 -50.45 66.55 24.09
C GLU A 166 -51.81 67.15 24.44
N LYS A 167 -52.90 66.37 24.45
CA LYS A 167 -54.22 66.84 24.87
C LYS A 167 -54.30 67.19 26.37
N MET A 168 -53.59 66.47 27.24
CA MET A 168 -53.56 66.75 28.68
C MET A 168 -52.62 67.90 29.06
N LEU A 169 -51.56 68.13 28.28
CA LEU A 169 -50.61 69.24 28.48
C LEU A 169 -51.23 70.62 28.24
N PHE A 170 -52.41 70.66 27.62
CA PHE A 170 -53.22 71.86 27.59
C PHE A 170 -54.28 71.77 28.68
N THR A 171 -54.21 72.71 29.61
CA THR A 171 -55.31 73.21 30.45
C THR A 171 -55.49 72.57 31.84
N ILE A 172 -54.71 73.10 32.79
CA ILE A 172 -55.14 73.17 34.19
C ILE A 172 -56.04 74.40 34.31
N ILE A 173 -57.23 74.30 34.88
CA ILE A 173 -58.12 75.45 35.07
C ILE A 173 -57.87 76.05 36.45
N CYS A 174 -57.70 77.36 36.55
CA CYS A 174 -57.59 78.03 37.85
C CYS A 174 -58.92 77.86 38.62
N PRO A 175 -58.92 77.29 39.83
CA PRO A 175 -60.16 77.05 40.58
C PRO A 175 -60.84 78.35 41.05
N ALA A 176 -60.09 79.44 41.17
CA ALA A 176 -60.61 80.73 41.63
C ALA A 176 -61.31 81.55 40.54
N CYS A 177 -60.73 81.59 39.34
CA CYS A 177 -61.24 82.45 38.26
C CYS A 177 -61.67 81.70 36.99
N GLY A 178 -61.53 80.37 36.96
CA GLY A 178 -61.96 79.53 35.85
C GLY A 178 -61.13 79.68 34.57
N LYS A 179 -60.01 80.42 34.59
CA LYS A 179 -59.16 80.63 33.40
C LYS A 179 -58.16 79.49 33.21
N LEU A 180 -57.85 79.20 31.95
CA LEU A 180 -56.93 78.13 31.54
C LEU A 180 -55.47 78.52 31.84
N LEU A 181 -54.75 77.62 32.51
CA LEU A 181 -53.35 77.73 32.91
C LEU A 181 -52.51 76.67 32.19
N ARG A 182 -51.27 77.04 31.89
CA ARG A 182 -50.24 76.06 31.54
C ARG A 182 -49.72 75.38 32.82
N PRO A 183 -49.30 74.10 32.76
CA PRO A 183 -48.82 73.34 33.90
C PRO A 183 -47.62 73.96 34.65
N ASP A 184 -46.88 74.86 34.01
CA ASP A 184 -45.65 75.46 34.55
C ASP A 184 -45.89 76.69 35.45
N PHE A 185 -47.14 77.17 35.57
CA PHE A 185 -47.47 78.31 36.42
C PHE A 185 -47.80 77.87 37.85
N LYS A 186 -47.00 78.31 38.84
CA LYS A 186 -47.21 78.02 40.28
C LYS A 186 -48.29 78.88 40.95
N LEU A 187 -48.65 80.01 40.33
CA LEU A 187 -49.68 80.96 40.77
C LEU A 187 -50.44 81.40 39.52
N CYS A 188 -51.77 81.56 39.60
CA CYS A 188 -52.55 82.02 38.47
C CYS A 188 -52.15 83.45 38.08
N PRO A 189 -51.64 83.70 36.86
CA PRO A 189 -51.22 85.04 36.43
C PRO A 189 -52.40 86.02 36.26
N TYR A 190 -53.64 85.52 36.25
CA TYR A 190 -54.82 86.35 36.05
C TYR A 190 -55.47 86.83 37.35
N CYS A 191 -55.36 86.08 38.45
CA CYS A 191 -55.96 86.45 39.73
C CYS A 191 -54.98 86.44 40.92
N GLY A 192 -53.75 85.93 40.74
CA GLY A 192 -52.72 85.89 41.78
C GLY A 192 -52.88 84.78 42.82
N GLU A 193 -53.94 83.98 42.74
CA GLU A 193 -54.17 82.84 43.64
C GLU A 193 -53.55 81.56 43.08
N GLY A 194 -52.98 80.72 43.95
CA GLY A 194 -52.28 79.48 43.60
C GLY A 194 -52.93 78.27 44.24
#